data_AF-A0A7J6TAE5-F1
#
_entry.id   AF-A0A7J6TAE5-F1
#
_cell.length_a   1.000
_cell.length_b   1.000
_cell.length_c   1.000
_cell.angle_alpha   90.00
_cell.angle_beta   90.00
_cell.angle_gamma   90.00
#
_symmetry.space_group_name_H-M   'P 1'
#
loop_
_entity.id
_entity.type
_entity.pdbx_description
1 polymer ?
#
loop_
_entity_poly.entity_id
_entity_poly.type
_entity_poly.pdbx_seq_one_letter_code
_entity_poly.pdbx_strand_id
1 'polypeptide(L)'
;MSSVFIRTLLASLTLLSVLGLPVDLSKISNDTDVRKIESDAGMVTIDPKYNSSMFYWYFPPVNASLEANDDTPLIMWIQGGPGASGFIGNFFEVGPLNLVDNTTLARRNITWANNYHMIFVDSPVGTGYSYTDSDYGYANDTEVDVTKQLYTFLTKFYDDIKPELKSNPLFLVGESYAGHYIPAFGKYLFEHPIKGTRFGGVAIGDGLTFPAFQVAAKPDVAYYFDLIGPDRLTEARRLGEEGKRLALQGKWIEASQARDKLEALMTDQSGGVNLYDVRTTDDYSWQDDRLQYFLNLPQ
;
A
#
# COMPACT_ATOMS: atom_id res chain seq x y z
N MET A 1 -5.74 16.54 -12.13
CA MET A 1 -6.40 17.63 -11.36
C MET A 1 -7.25 16.96 -10.29
N SER A 2 -6.79 16.83 -9.05
CA SER A 2 -6.67 17.94 -8.10
C SER A 2 -5.68 17.59 -6.98
N SER A 3 -4.73 18.50 -6.76
CA SER A 3 -3.51 18.40 -5.96
C SER A 3 -3.72 18.57 -4.44
N VAL A 4 -4.77 17.96 -3.87
CA VAL A 4 -5.17 18.22 -2.47
C VAL A 4 -4.93 17.04 -1.54
N PHE A 5 -4.65 15.83 -2.04
CA PHE A 5 -4.53 14.63 -1.21
C PHE A 5 -3.16 14.40 -0.55
N ILE A 6 -2.11 15.15 -0.89
CA ILE A 6 -0.74 14.93 -0.36
C ILE A 6 -0.19 16.23 0.27
N ARG A 7 -0.87 16.78 1.29
CA ARG A 7 -0.37 17.98 2.00
C ARG A 7 -0.46 17.85 3.51
N THR A 8 0.34 16.97 4.10
CA THR A 8 0.90 17.03 5.48
C THR A 8 1.81 15.81 5.60
N LEU A 9 3.10 15.83 5.95
CA LEU A 9 3.85 16.65 6.88
C LEU A 9 5.36 16.52 6.52
N LEU A 10 6.07 17.64 6.39
CA LEU A 10 7.54 17.70 6.25
C LEU A 10 8.18 17.57 7.62
N ALA A 11 9.10 16.62 7.80
CA ALA A 11 10.15 16.70 8.80
C ALA A 11 11.46 16.13 8.23
N SER A 12 12.49 16.93 8.37
CA SER A 12 13.85 16.79 7.83
C SER A 12 14.52 15.45 8.15
N LEU A 13 14.91 14.71 7.11
CA LEU A 13 15.96 13.70 7.19
C LEU A 13 17.06 14.06 6.18
N THR A 14 18.26 14.28 6.69
CA THR A 14 19.47 14.53 5.93
C THR A 14 19.71 13.41 4.92
N LEU A 15 19.86 13.79 3.65
CA LEU A 15 20.34 12.94 2.56
C LEU A 15 21.63 12.22 2.97
N LEU A 16 21.55 10.90 3.13
CA LEU A 16 22.61 10.01 2.67
C LEU A 16 22.07 9.28 1.46
N SER A 17 22.81 9.34 0.36
CA SER A 17 22.62 8.48 -0.80
C SER A 17 22.74 7.03 -0.37
N VAL A 18 21.62 6.38 -0.04
CA VAL A 18 21.57 4.94 0.26
C VAL A 18 21.50 4.20 -1.07
N LEU A 19 22.67 4.02 -1.68
CA LEU A 19 22.90 2.92 -2.61
C LEU A 19 22.89 1.63 -1.77
N GLY A 20 21.77 0.89 -1.81
CA GLY A 20 21.65 -0.54 -1.47
C GLY A 20 22.46 -1.04 -0.27
N LEU A 21 22.45 -0.34 0.87
CA LEU A 21 23.03 -0.87 2.09
C LEU A 21 21.95 -1.65 2.86
N PRO A 22 22.22 -2.90 3.29
CA PRO A 22 21.26 -3.68 4.05
C PRO A 22 20.82 -2.93 5.30
N VAL A 23 19.52 -2.94 5.60
CA VAL A 23 19.00 -2.34 6.83
C VAL A 23 19.49 -3.16 8.01
N ASP A 24 20.31 -2.53 8.85
CA ASP A 24 20.82 -3.16 10.06
C ASP A 24 19.73 -3.20 11.15
N LEU A 25 18.96 -4.28 11.17
CA LEU A 25 17.92 -4.52 12.17
C LEU A 25 18.45 -4.56 13.62
N SER A 26 19.78 -4.71 13.82
CA SER A 26 20.36 -4.72 15.18
C SER A 26 20.30 -3.36 15.88
N LYS A 27 20.21 -2.27 15.11
CA LYS A 27 20.10 -0.90 15.63
C LYS A 27 18.68 -0.55 16.08
N ILE A 28 17.69 -1.26 15.57
CA ILE A 28 16.26 -0.93 15.73
C ILE A 28 15.46 -2.02 16.45
N SER A 29 16.04 -3.20 16.74
CA SER A 29 15.38 -4.22 17.54
C SER A 29 16.30 -4.83 18.60
N ASN A 30 15.72 -5.05 19.79
CA ASN A 30 16.33 -5.81 20.88
C ASN A 30 16.07 -7.33 20.78
N ASP A 31 15.19 -7.76 19.88
CA ASP A 31 14.86 -9.17 19.66
C ASP A 31 15.90 -9.84 18.75
N THR A 32 16.56 -10.87 19.26
CA THR A 32 17.57 -11.63 18.53
C THR A 32 17.01 -12.42 17.33
N ASP A 33 15.72 -12.75 17.32
CA ASP A 33 15.11 -13.42 16.18
C ASP A 33 14.75 -12.45 15.05
N VAL A 34 14.45 -11.20 15.39
CA VAL A 34 14.31 -10.12 14.40
C VAL A 34 15.65 -9.83 13.73
N ARG A 35 16.75 -9.80 14.50
CA ARG A 35 18.10 -9.56 13.97
C ARG A 35 18.60 -10.62 12.98
N LYS A 36 17.95 -11.79 12.92
CA LYS A 36 18.27 -12.87 11.97
C LYS A 36 17.50 -12.76 10.66
N ILE A 37 16.54 -11.85 10.55
CA ILE A 37 15.77 -11.65 9.32
C ILE A 37 16.65 -10.88 8.34
N GLU A 38 17.04 -11.55 7.26
CA GLU A 38 17.69 -10.91 6.13
C GLU A 38 16.70 -9.95 5.45
N SER A 39 17.17 -8.75 5.12
CA SER A 39 16.39 -7.77 4.37
C SER A 39 17.29 -6.77 3.67
N ASP A 40 16.74 -6.10 2.67
CA ASP A 40 17.41 -5.06 1.90
C ASP A 40 16.42 -3.92 1.71
N ALA A 41 16.85 -2.68 1.95
CA ALA A 41 15.97 -1.52 1.75
C ALA A 41 16.77 -0.36 1.20
N GLY A 42 16.10 0.49 0.44
CA GLY A 42 16.79 1.61 -0.17
C GLY A 42 15.90 2.46 -1.05
N MET A 43 16.56 3.41 -1.72
CA MET A 43 15.93 4.35 -2.63
C MET A 43 16.25 3.98 -4.07
N VAL A 44 15.25 4.04 -4.93
CA VAL A 44 15.42 3.98 -6.39
C VAL A 44 14.99 5.31 -6.97
N THR A 45 15.94 6.09 -7.48
CA THR A 45 15.64 7.34 -8.18
C THR A 45 14.97 7.02 -9.52
N ILE A 46 13.69 7.33 -9.67
CA ILE A 46 12.91 7.06 -10.87
C ILE A 46 12.88 8.25 -11.84
N ASP A 47 13.04 9.48 -11.35
CA ASP A 47 13.14 10.68 -12.17
C ASP A 47 14.26 11.61 -11.67
N PRO A 48 15.45 11.57 -12.29
CA PRO A 48 16.55 12.45 -11.92
C PRO A 48 16.26 13.94 -12.11
N LYS A 49 15.32 14.32 -12.98
CA LYS A 49 14.99 15.73 -13.26
C LYS A 49 14.39 16.43 -12.05
N TYR A 50 13.59 15.69 -11.27
CA TYR A 50 12.88 16.19 -10.09
C TYR A 50 13.40 15.55 -8.79
N ASN A 51 14.54 14.83 -8.88
CA ASN A 51 15.08 14.01 -7.79
C ASN A 51 14.01 13.10 -7.16
N SER A 52 13.10 12.56 -7.99
CA SER A 52 12.02 11.72 -7.50
C SER A 52 12.55 10.31 -7.25
N SER A 53 12.47 9.86 -6.00
CA SER A 53 12.93 8.54 -5.59
C SER A 53 11.83 7.78 -4.87
N MET A 54 11.76 6.48 -5.12
CA MET A 54 10.83 5.57 -4.47
C MET A 54 11.57 4.66 -3.49
N PHE A 55 11.06 4.57 -2.27
CA PHE A 55 11.58 3.69 -1.24
C PHE A 55 11.01 2.28 -1.38
N TYR A 56 11.83 1.27 -1.09
CA TYR A 56 11.41 -0.11 -0.96
C TYR A 56 12.04 -0.80 0.25
N TRP A 57 11.35 -1.82 0.76
CA TRP A 57 11.93 -2.81 1.68
C TRP A 57 11.65 -4.22 1.17
N TYR A 58 12.72 -4.93 0.86
CA TYR A 58 12.72 -6.29 0.34
C TYR A 58 13.12 -7.30 1.41
N PHE A 59 12.45 -8.46 1.39
CA PHE A 59 12.73 -9.63 2.20
C PHE A 59 12.80 -10.87 1.31
N PRO A 60 13.92 -11.63 1.32
CA PRO A 60 13.90 -12.99 0.80
C PRO A 60 13.04 -13.90 1.71
N PRO A 61 12.72 -15.13 1.28
CA PRO A 61 12.01 -16.07 2.14
C PRO A 61 12.71 -16.25 3.49
N VAL A 62 11.98 -16.03 4.59
CA VAL A 62 12.51 -16.07 5.96
C VAL A 62 12.41 -17.45 6.61
N ASN A 63 11.80 -18.42 5.93
CA ASN A 63 11.75 -19.80 6.38
C ASN A 63 13.07 -20.49 6.06
N ALA A 64 13.85 -20.81 7.10
CA ALA A 64 15.15 -21.47 6.96
C ALA A 64 15.09 -22.87 6.31
N SER A 65 13.91 -23.48 6.23
CA SER A 65 13.72 -24.78 5.55
C SER A 65 13.43 -24.64 4.05
N LEU A 66 13.30 -23.42 3.53
CA LEU A 66 13.03 -23.15 2.13
C LEU A 66 14.30 -22.61 1.46
N GLU A 67 14.87 -23.38 0.53
CA GLU A 67 15.90 -22.85 -0.38
C GLU A 67 15.19 -22.13 -1.53
N ALA A 68 15.26 -20.80 -1.53
CA ALA A 68 14.72 -19.99 -2.61
C ALA A 68 15.39 -20.35 -3.94
N ASN A 69 14.59 -20.46 -5.00
CA ASN A 69 15.03 -20.78 -6.35
C ASN A 69 14.27 -19.95 -7.39
N ASP A 70 14.54 -20.17 -8.67
CA ASP A 70 13.94 -19.42 -9.79
C ASP A 70 12.41 -19.54 -9.90
N ASP A 71 11.79 -20.51 -9.24
CA ASP A 71 10.33 -20.65 -9.20
C ASP A 71 9.70 -20.07 -7.92
N THR A 72 10.49 -19.61 -6.96
CA THR A 72 9.99 -18.89 -5.78
C THR A 72 9.44 -17.53 -6.21
N PRO A 73 8.13 -17.24 -6.06
CA PRO A 73 7.57 -15.96 -6.52
C PRO A 73 8.14 -14.73 -5.80
N LEU A 74 8.24 -13.63 -6.54
CA LEU A 74 8.36 -12.27 -6.00
C LEU A 74 6.98 -11.62 -5.93
N ILE A 75 6.57 -11.27 -4.72
CA ILE A 75 5.35 -10.52 -4.45
C ILE A 75 5.74 -9.06 -4.22
N MET A 76 5.24 -8.20 -5.11
CA MET A 76 5.32 -6.75 -4.94
C MET A 76 4.03 -6.25 -4.30
N TRP A 77 4.13 -5.83 -3.04
CA TRP A 77 3.02 -5.32 -2.25
C TRP A 77 2.87 -3.81 -2.38
N ILE A 78 1.68 -3.36 -2.77
CA ILE A 78 1.32 -1.94 -2.92
C ILE A 78 0.11 -1.63 -2.04
N GLN A 79 0.28 -0.70 -1.11
CA GLN A 79 -0.81 -0.24 -0.26
C GLN A 79 -1.75 0.73 -1.00
N GLY A 80 -2.97 0.86 -0.48
CA GLY A 80 -3.98 1.80 -0.96
C GLY A 80 -3.80 3.22 -0.42
N GLY A 81 -4.84 3.75 0.22
CA GLY A 81 -4.91 5.14 0.72
C GLY A 81 -5.88 6.00 -0.10
N PRO A 82 -5.44 6.67 -1.19
CA PRO A 82 -4.12 6.64 -1.85
C PRO A 82 -2.97 7.23 -1.01
N GLY A 83 -1.74 6.76 -1.23
CA GLY A 83 -0.54 7.28 -0.57
C GLY A 83 -0.30 6.74 0.84
N ALA A 84 -0.90 5.60 1.18
CA ALA A 84 -0.54 4.86 2.37
C ALA A 84 0.81 4.14 2.15
N SER A 85 1.67 4.14 3.16
CA SER A 85 2.98 3.50 3.05
C SER A 85 2.86 1.99 2.89
N GLY A 86 3.72 1.39 2.05
CA GLY A 86 3.86 -0.07 1.94
C GLY A 86 4.28 -0.73 3.25
N PHE A 87 4.75 0.07 4.22
CA PHE A 87 5.15 -0.40 5.54
C PHE A 87 3.98 -0.85 6.38
N ILE A 88 2.76 -0.41 6.09
CA ILE A 88 1.56 -0.94 6.74
C ILE A 88 1.47 -2.44 6.46
N GLY A 89 1.62 -2.81 5.18
CA GLY A 89 1.75 -4.20 4.73
C GLY A 89 2.85 -4.99 5.43
N ASN A 90 4.00 -4.35 5.62
CA ASN A 90 5.13 -4.98 6.28
C ASN A 90 4.89 -5.21 7.78
N PHE A 91 4.48 -4.16 8.50
CA PHE A 91 4.46 -4.11 9.96
C PHE A 91 3.17 -4.55 10.61
N PHE A 92 2.04 -4.55 9.88
CA PHE A 92 0.73 -4.85 10.47
C PHE A 92 0.00 -6.00 9.76
N GLU A 93 0.38 -6.34 8.52
CA GLU A 93 -0.39 -7.28 7.70
C GLU A 93 0.42 -8.54 7.39
N VAL A 94 1.14 -8.57 6.26
CA VAL A 94 1.67 -9.80 5.66
C VAL A 94 3.19 -9.95 5.77
N GLY A 95 3.92 -8.89 6.11
CA GLY A 95 5.39 -8.91 6.20
C GLY A 95 5.95 -9.77 7.33
N PRO A 96 7.28 -9.90 7.45
CA PRO A 96 7.90 -10.73 8.49
C PRO A 96 8.06 -10.03 9.84
N LEU A 97 7.81 -8.72 9.92
CA LEU A 97 8.05 -7.91 11.12
C LEU A 97 6.74 -7.38 11.70
N ASN A 98 6.55 -7.48 13.00
CA ASN A 98 5.43 -6.88 13.71
C ASN A 98 5.92 -5.76 14.61
N LEU A 99 5.28 -4.60 14.54
CA LEU A 99 5.52 -3.52 15.49
C LEU A 99 4.65 -3.76 16.73
N VAL A 100 5.26 -4.27 17.80
CA VAL A 100 4.54 -4.68 19.03
C VAL A 100 4.11 -3.45 19.84
N ASP A 101 5.04 -2.51 19.98
CA ASP A 101 4.85 -1.19 20.57
C ASP A 101 5.61 -0.15 19.74
N ASN A 102 5.61 1.11 20.15
CA ASN A 102 6.27 2.19 19.41
C ASN A 102 7.80 2.04 19.29
N THR A 103 8.43 1.11 20.00
CA THR A 103 9.88 0.91 20.04
C THR A 103 10.34 -0.50 19.68
N THR A 104 9.44 -1.48 19.70
CA THR A 104 9.82 -2.89 19.65
C THR A 104 9.28 -3.58 18.40
N LEU A 105 10.21 -4.07 17.57
CA LEU A 105 9.90 -5.05 16.53
C LEU A 105 10.00 -6.47 17.07
N ALA A 106 9.04 -7.30 16.69
CA ALA A 106 9.06 -8.75 16.86
C ALA A 106 8.90 -9.46 15.51
N ARG A 107 9.35 -10.71 15.41
CA ARG A 107 9.10 -11.54 14.23
C ARG A 107 7.63 -11.93 14.17
N ARG A 108 7.01 -11.80 12.99
CA ARG A 108 5.65 -12.29 12.74
C ARG A 108 5.69 -13.80 12.45
N ASN A 109 4.91 -14.57 13.20
CA ASN A 109 4.84 -16.03 13.03
C ASN A 109 4.18 -16.44 11.70
N ILE A 110 3.08 -15.77 11.34
CA ILE A 110 2.33 -16.02 10.11
C ILE A 110 2.61 -14.88 9.14
N THR A 111 3.54 -15.11 8.22
CA THR A 111 3.95 -14.13 7.21
C THR A 111 4.01 -14.78 5.83
N TRP A 112 3.72 -14.00 4.80
CA TRP A 112 3.87 -14.42 3.41
C TRP A 112 5.34 -14.59 3.03
N ALA A 113 6.23 -13.86 3.70
CA ALA A 113 7.68 -14.00 3.55
C ALA A 113 8.18 -15.40 3.97
N ASN A 114 7.36 -16.27 4.57
CA ASN A 114 7.78 -17.66 4.80
C ASN A 114 7.98 -18.45 3.49
N ASN A 115 7.27 -18.08 2.40
CA ASN A 115 7.26 -18.85 1.16
C ASN A 115 7.65 -18.04 -0.07
N TYR A 116 7.65 -16.71 0.02
CA TYR A 116 7.79 -15.80 -1.11
C TYR A 116 8.86 -14.75 -0.84
N HIS A 117 9.49 -14.28 -1.90
CA HIS A 117 10.17 -13.00 -1.85
C HIS A 117 9.11 -11.91 -1.72
N MET A 118 9.30 -10.97 -0.80
CA MET A 118 8.37 -9.87 -0.56
C MET A 118 9.09 -8.55 -0.78
N ILE A 119 8.50 -7.65 -1.57
CA ILE A 119 8.94 -6.26 -1.66
C ILE A 119 7.77 -5.32 -1.34
N PHE A 120 7.96 -4.49 -0.33
CA PHE A 120 7.02 -3.45 0.08
C PHE A 120 7.51 -2.13 -0.49
N VAL A 121 6.66 -1.44 -1.25
CA VAL A 121 7.04 -0.22 -1.96
C VAL A 121 6.16 0.94 -1.52
N ASP A 122 6.81 2.05 -1.19
CA ASP A 122 6.11 3.31 -0.91
C ASP A 122 5.73 3.97 -2.23
N SER A 123 4.45 3.88 -2.58
CA SER A 123 3.93 4.37 -3.86
C SER A 123 2.60 5.11 -3.65
N PRO A 124 2.39 6.24 -4.36
CA PRO A 124 3.29 6.91 -5.31
C PRO A 124 4.45 7.69 -4.69
N VAL A 125 5.28 8.34 -5.50
CA VAL A 125 6.22 9.38 -5.03
C VAL A 125 5.50 10.37 -4.10
N GLY A 126 6.09 10.67 -2.94
CA GLY A 126 5.47 11.44 -1.85
C GLY A 126 4.86 10.57 -0.73
N THR A 127 4.77 9.26 -0.93
CA THR A 127 4.29 8.30 0.07
C THR A 127 5.43 7.85 0.99
N GLY A 128 5.19 7.81 2.29
CA GLY A 128 6.16 7.30 3.26
C GLY A 128 7.54 7.96 3.09
N TYR A 129 8.56 7.17 2.79
CA TYR A 129 9.92 7.66 2.54
C TYR A 129 10.18 8.08 1.08
N SER A 130 9.29 7.73 0.14
CA SER A 130 9.40 8.16 -1.26
C SER A 130 9.22 9.67 -1.38
N TYR A 131 10.13 10.36 -2.07
CA TYR A 131 10.17 11.82 -2.10
C TYR A 131 10.44 12.38 -3.49
N THR A 132 10.24 13.68 -3.66
CA THR A 132 10.67 14.47 -4.81
C THR A 132 10.93 15.91 -4.40
N ASP A 133 11.85 16.58 -5.10
CA ASP A 133 12.18 17.99 -4.85
C ASP A 133 11.28 18.96 -5.63
N SER A 134 10.28 18.45 -6.36
CA SER A 134 9.42 19.25 -7.21
C SER A 134 7.97 18.77 -7.22
N ASP A 135 7.02 19.71 -7.19
CA ASP A 135 5.60 19.41 -7.32
C ASP A 135 5.26 18.67 -8.64
N TYR A 136 6.11 18.80 -9.66
CA TYR A 136 5.96 18.09 -10.93
C TYR A 136 6.36 16.60 -10.86
N GLY A 137 6.99 16.15 -9.77
CA GLY A 137 7.32 14.75 -9.53
C GLY A 137 6.17 13.94 -8.92
N TYR A 138 5.14 14.60 -8.39
CA TYR A 138 3.96 13.92 -7.85
C TYR A 138 3.05 13.39 -8.97
N ALA A 139 2.40 12.26 -8.72
CA ALA A 139 1.39 11.72 -9.62
C ALA A 139 0.17 12.64 -9.67
N ASN A 140 -0.26 13.03 -10.89
CA ASN A 140 -1.37 13.96 -11.11
C ASN A 140 -2.55 13.29 -11.85
N ASP A 141 -2.24 12.36 -12.75
CA ASP A 141 -3.15 11.37 -13.32
C ASP A 141 -2.88 10.05 -12.60
N THR A 142 -3.72 9.73 -11.61
CA THR A 142 -3.38 8.80 -10.52
C THR A 142 -2.99 7.42 -11.00
N GLU A 143 -3.66 6.83 -11.98
CA GLU A 143 -3.36 5.47 -12.41
C GLU A 143 -2.23 5.45 -13.44
N VAL A 144 -2.21 6.40 -14.37
CA VAL A 144 -1.22 6.46 -15.46
C VAL A 144 0.15 6.85 -14.94
N ASP A 145 0.23 7.90 -14.11
CA ASP A 145 1.50 8.37 -13.58
C ASP A 145 2.07 7.36 -12.59
N VAL A 146 1.24 6.78 -11.71
CA VAL A 146 1.69 5.75 -10.76
C VAL A 146 2.16 4.50 -11.47
N THR A 147 1.48 4.09 -12.54
CA THR A 147 1.95 2.99 -13.40
C THR A 147 3.33 3.26 -13.98
N LYS A 148 3.61 4.47 -14.48
CA LYS A 148 4.94 4.83 -15.01
C LYS A 148 6.00 4.85 -13.92
N GLN A 149 5.68 5.39 -12.75
CA GLN A 149 6.58 5.42 -11.60
C GLN A 149 6.95 4.00 -11.15
N LEU A 150 5.95 3.14 -10.94
CA LEU A 150 6.13 1.74 -10.56
C LEU A 150 6.87 0.92 -11.62
N TYR A 151 6.58 1.15 -12.91
CA TYR A 151 7.28 0.48 -14.00
C TYR A 151 8.77 0.85 -14.02
N THR A 152 9.08 2.14 -13.87
CA THR A 152 10.46 2.63 -13.83
C THR A 152 11.18 2.11 -12.60
N PHE A 153 10.53 2.16 -11.44
CA PHE A 153 11.02 1.60 -10.20
C PHE A 153 11.37 0.12 -10.36
N LEU A 154 10.42 -0.71 -10.83
CA LEU A 154 10.58 -2.14 -10.94
C LEU A 154 11.67 -2.53 -11.95
N THR A 155 11.76 -1.79 -13.07
CA THR A 155 12.82 -1.98 -14.06
C THR A 155 14.19 -1.78 -13.43
N LYS A 156 14.39 -0.66 -12.72
CA LYS A 156 15.64 -0.36 -12.02
C LYS A 156 15.93 -1.30 -10.86
N PHE A 157 14.90 -1.70 -10.12
CA PHE A 157 15.04 -2.69 -9.06
C PHE A 157 15.61 -4.00 -9.61
N TYR A 158 15.08 -4.50 -10.72
CA TYR A 158 15.63 -5.69 -11.38
C TYR A 158 17.00 -5.44 -12.02
N ASP A 159 17.26 -4.29 -12.63
CA ASP A 159 18.51 -4.05 -13.37
C ASP A 159 19.68 -3.78 -12.42
N ASP A 160 19.46 -2.99 -11.38
CA ASP A 160 20.51 -2.38 -10.57
C ASP A 160 20.64 -3.00 -9.18
N ILE A 161 19.57 -3.59 -8.63
CA ILE A 161 19.50 -4.03 -7.23
C ILE A 161 19.41 -5.55 -7.08
N LYS A 162 18.43 -6.19 -7.75
CA LYS A 162 18.13 -7.63 -7.67
C LYS A 162 18.05 -8.30 -9.05
N PRO A 163 19.12 -8.27 -9.86
CA PRO A 163 19.14 -8.92 -11.18
C PRO A 163 18.87 -10.42 -11.13
N GLU A 164 19.21 -11.08 -10.02
CA GLU A 164 18.94 -12.48 -9.76
C GLU A 164 17.45 -12.82 -9.68
N LEU A 165 16.57 -11.84 -9.37
CA LEU A 165 15.13 -12.08 -9.25
C LEU A 165 14.37 -11.99 -10.58
N LYS A 166 15.04 -11.67 -11.69
CA LYS A 166 14.35 -11.54 -12.99
C LYS A 166 13.69 -12.84 -13.43
N SER A 167 14.32 -13.98 -13.17
CA SER A 167 13.81 -15.32 -13.49
C SER A 167 12.64 -15.76 -12.61
N ASN A 168 12.36 -15.04 -11.51
CA ASN A 168 11.29 -15.36 -10.60
C ASN A 168 9.93 -14.86 -11.12
N PRO A 169 8.82 -15.61 -10.90
CA PRO A 169 7.47 -15.13 -11.19
C PRO A 169 7.11 -13.90 -10.33
N LEU A 170 6.78 -12.79 -10.98
CA LEU A 170 6.31 -11.56 -10.34
C LEU A 170 4.79 -11.57 -10.18
N PHE A 171 4.31 -11.40 -8.96
CA PHE A 171 2.91 -11.10 -8.66
C PHE A 171 2.78 -9.69 -8.11
N LEU A 172 1.88 -8.90 -8.71
CA LEU A 172 1.49 -7.60 -8.15
C LEU A 172 0.33 -7.82 -7.20
N VAL A 173 0.51 -7.43 -5.94
CA VAL A 173 -0.51 -7.59 -4.92
C VAL A 173 -0.73 -6.26 -4.20
N GLY A 174 -1.97 -5.96 -3.88
CA GLY A 174 -2.29 -4.77 -3.11
C GLY A 174 -3.72 -4.78 -2.58
N GLU A 175 -4.05 -3.76 -1.81
CA GLU A 175 -5.35 -3.64 -1.18
C GLU A 175 -5.95 -2.23 -1.21
N SER A 176 -7.26 -2.13 -0.89
CA SER A 176 -7.96 -0.86 -0.78
C SER A 176 -7.86 -0.06 -2.09
N TYR A 177 -7.32 1.17 -2.08
CA TYR A 177 -7.15 1.98 -3.30
C TYR A 177 -6.16 1.36 -4.31
N ALA A 178 -5.32 0.39 -3.91
CA ALA A 178 -4.52 -0.37 -4.87
C ALA A 178 -5.39 -1.23 -5.80
N GLY A 179 -6.69 -1.38 -5.53
CA GLY A 179 -7.69 -1.86 -6.48
C GLY A 179 -7.78 -1.03 -7.78
N HIS A 180 -7.24 0.20 -7.79
CA HIS A 180 -7.00 1.00 -9.00
C HIS A 180 -5.59 0.77 -9.57
N TYR A 181 -4.56 0.76 -8.71
CA TYR A 181 -3.16 0.67 -9.13
C TYR A 181 -2.79 -0.69 -9.74
N ILE A 182 -3.19 -1.78 -9.10
CA ILE A 182 -2.79 -3.13 -9.46
C ILE A 182 -3.33 -3.52 -10.86
N PRO A 183 -4.62 -3.30 -11.21
CA PRO A 183 -5.09 -3.55 -12.57
C PRO A 183 -4.40 -2.68 -13.61
N ALA A 184 -4.20 -1.39 -13.33
CA ALA A 184 -3.57 -0.45 -14.26
C ALA A 184 -2.12 -0.85 -14.55
N PHE A 185 -1.34 -1.10 -13.50
CA PHE A 185 0.05 -1.50 -13.64
C PHE A 185 0.20 -2.92 -14.19
N GLY A 186 -0.62 -3.87 -13.75
CA GLY A 186 -0.62 -5.24 -14.25
C GLY A 186 -0.95 -5.31 -15.75
N LYS A 187 -1.93 -4.54 -16.22
CA LYS A 187 -2.22 -4.40 -17.66
C LYS A 187 -1.01 -3.84 -18.41
N TYR A 188 -0.40 -2.79 -17.87
CA TYR A 188 0.76 -2.16 -18.50
C TYR A 188 1.96 -3.12 -18.61
N LEU A 189 2.28 -3.88 -17.56
CA LEU A 189 3.33 -4.91 -17.59
C LEU A 189 3.03 -6.04 -18.55
N PHE A 190 1.77 -6.46 -18.64
CA PHE A 190 1.37 -7.49 -19.60
C PHE A 190 1.56 -7.03 -21.05
N GLU A 191 1.23 -5.77 -21.35
CA GLU A 191 1.42 -5.16 -22.68
C GLU A 191 2.88 -4.79 -22.96
N HIS A 192 3.64 -4.47 -21.92
CA HIS A 192 5.03 -4.01 -22.00
C HIS A 192 5.89 -4.77 -20.99
N PRO A 193 6.22 -6.05 -21.25
CA PRO A 193 6.99 -6.85 -20.31
C PRO A 193 8.41 -6.29 -20.16
N ILE A 194 8.88 -6.22 -18.92
CA ILE A 194 10.29 -5.93 -18.62
C ILE A 194 11.12 -7.12 -19.15
N LYS A 195 12.19 -6.83 -19.88
CA LYS A 195 12.97 -7.87 -20.56
C LYS A 195 13.55 -8.88 -19.55
N GLY A 196 13.28 -10.16 -19.79
CA GLY A 196 13.80 -11.26 -18.98
C GLY A 196 13.00 -11.51 -17.69
N THR A 197 11.90 -10.79 -17.45
CA THR A 197 11.04 -11.03 -16.29
C THR A 197 9.88 -11.98 -16.62
N ARG A 198 9.37 -12.69 -15.62
CA ARG A 198 8.15 -13.51 -15.72
C ARG A 198 7.02 -12.83 -14.97
N PHE A 199 6.03 -12.28 -15.68
CA PHE A 199 4.83 -11.77 -15.03
C PHE A 199 3.86 -12.91 -14.71
N GLY A 200 3.63 -13.17 -13.42
CA GLY A 200 2.80 -14.27 -12.91
C GLY A 200 1.33 -13.91 -12.73
N GLY A 201 1.02 -12.65 -12.42
CA GLY A 201 -0.36 -12.17 -12.33
C GLY A 201 -0.59 -11.09 -11.28
N VAL A 202 -1.86 -10.92 -10.91
CA VAL A 202 -2.31 -9.91 -9.95
C VAL A 202 -3.21 -10.52 -8.88
N ALA A 203 -3.18 -9.95 -7.66
CA ALA A 203 -4.17 -10.21 -6.61
C ALA A 203 -4.54 -8.90 -5.91
N ILE A 204 -5.82 -8.76 -5.52
CA ILE A 204 -6.34 -7.53 -4.94
C ILE A 204 -7.19 -7.90 -3.71
N GLY A 205 -6.77 -7.46 -2.53
CA GLY A 205 -7.53 -7.59 -1.28
C GLY A 205 -8.45 -6.37 -1.08
N ASP A 206 -9.73 -6.59 -0.81
CA ASP A 206 -10.68 -5.55 -0.40
C ASP A 206 -10.62 -4.26 -1.24
N GLY A 207 -10.41 -4.43 -2.54
CA GLY A 207 -10.08 -3.35 -3.46
C GLY A 207 -11.26 -2.46 -3.80
N LEU A 208 -11.02 -1.15 -3.86
CA LEU A 208 -11.91 -0.23 -4.57
C LEU A 208 -11.53 -0.29 -6.06
N THR A 209 -12.31 -1.01 -6.86
CA THR A 209 -12.00 -1.23 -8.30
C THR A 209 -13.11 -0.72 -9.20
N PHE A 210 -14.36 -0.79 -8.75
CA PHE A 210 -15.49 -0.18 -9.45
C PHE A 210 -16.37 0.62 -8.49
N PRO A 211 -15.92 1.84 -8.09
CA PRO A 211 -16.54 2.62 -7.03
C PRO A 211 -18.05 2.82 -7.18
N ALA A 212 -18.51 3.06 -8.41
CA ALA A 212 -19.91 3.37 -8.69
C ALA A 212 -20.87 2.29 -8.16
N PHE A 213 -20.51 1.01 -8.29
CA PHE A 213 -21.36 -0.09 -7.85
C PHE A 213 -21.05 -0.54 -6.43
N GLN A 214 -19.76 -0.51 -6.04
CA GLN A 214 -19.37 -0.86 -4.67
C GLN A 214 -19.99 0.09 -3.63
N VAL A 215 -19.98 1.40 -3.89
CA VAL A 215 -20.58 2.40 -2.98
C VAL A 215 -22.10 2.26 -2.92
N ALA A 216 -22.77 2.02 -4.05
CA ALA A 216 -24.22 1.83 -4.08
C ALA A 216 -24.70 0.57 -3.37
N ALA A 217 -23.84 -0.46 -3.25
CA ALA A 217 -24.18 -1.69 -2.55
C ALA A 217 -24.04 -1.59 -1.02
N LYS A 218 -23.21 -0.67 -0.50
CA LYS A 218 -22.94 -0.52 0.94
C LYS A 218 -24.20 -0.41 1.82
N PRO A 219 -25.25 0.36 1.46
CA PRO A 219 -26.46 0.48 2.28
C PRO A 219 -27.14 -0.86 2.55
N ASP A 220 -27.24 -1.71 1.53
CA ASP A 220 -27.90 -3.01 1.66
C ASP A 220 -27.03 -3.98 2.48
N VAL A 221 -25.71 -3.97 2.26
CA VAL A 221 -24.77 -4.73 3.09
C VAL A 221 -24.90 -4.31 4.55
N ALA A 222 -24.84 -3.01 4.85
CA ALA A 222 -24.96 -2.49 6.20
C ALA A 222 -26.29 -2.88 6.87
N TYR A 223 -27.39 -2.86 6.11
CA TYR A 223 -28.69 -3.31 6.62
C TYR A 223 -28.72 -4.80 6.95
N TYR A 224 -28.19 -5.66 6.09
CA TYR A 224 -28.16 -7.11 6.35
C TYR A 224 -27.17 -7.53 7.43
N PHE A 225 -26.21 -6.67 7.77
CA PHE A 225 -25.30 -6.84 8.90
C PHE A 225 -25.83 -6.18 10.20
N ASP A 226 -27.09 -5.71 10.21
CA ASP A 226 -27.72 -5.00 11.33
C ASP A 226 -26.96 -3.73 11.78
N LEU A 227 -26.16 -3.13 10.89
CA LEU A 227 -25.42 -1.88 11.15
C LEU A 227 -26.30 -0.65 11.00
N ILE A 228 -27.36 -0.72 10.18
CA ILE A 228 -28.35 0.35 10.03
C ILE A 228 -29.77 -0.20 10.09
N GLY A 229 -30.68 0.56 10.70
CA GLY A 229 -32.10 0.21 10.80
C GLY A 229 -32.91 0.52 9.53
N PRO A 230 -34.14 -0.01 9.42
CA PRO A 230 -35.03 0.23 8.29
C PRO A 230 -35.45 1.72 8.14
N ASP A 231 -35.43 2.48 9.22
CA ASP A 231 -35.69 3.92 9.27
C ASP A 231 -34.61 4.75 8.55
N ARG A 232 -33.38 4.22 8.47
CA ARG A 232 -32.22 4.87 7.83
C ARG A 232 -31.90 4.35 6.44
N LEU A 233 -32.38 3.16 6.10
CA LEU A 233 -32.06 2.48 4.83
C LEU A 233 -32.41 3.32 3.59
N THR A 234 -33.52 4.06 3.62
CA THR A 234 -33.93 4.91 2.48
C THR A 234 -32.93 6.05 2.23
N GLU A 235 -32.46 6.70 3.30
CA GLU A 235 -31.46 7.76 3.21
C GLU A 235 -30.10 7.20 2.77
N ALA A 236 -29.68 6.07 3.33
CA ALA A 236 -28.43 5.40 2.95
C ALA A 236 -28.43 5.01 1.46
N ARG A 237 -29.51 4.40 0.95
CA ARG A 237 -29.67 4.07 -0.48
C ARG A 237 -29.61 5.31 -1.36
N ARG A 238 -30.21 6.43 -0.93
CA ARG A 238 -30.16 7.70 -1.66
C ARG A 238 -28.72 8.20 -1.81
N LEU A 239 -27.91 8.16 -0.74
CA LEU A 239 -26.50 8.55 -0.77
C LEU A 239 -25.66 7.60 -1.65
N GLY A 240 -25.91 6.29 -1.57
CA GLY A 240 -25.25 5.29 -2.41
C GLY A 240 -25.51 5.52 -3.92
N GLU A 241 -26.77 5.72 -4.31
CA GLU A 241 -27.13 6.01 -5.71
C GLU A 241 -26.65 7.39 -6.17
N GLU A 242 -26.58 8.38 -5.27
CA GLU A 242 -25.98 9.68 -5.57
C GLU A 242 -24.48 9.53 -5.89
N GLY A 243 -23.73 8.79 -5.06
CA GLY A 243 -22.32 8.48 -5.30
C GLY A 243 -22.10 7.74 -6.62
N LYS A 244 -22.92 6.73 -6.91
CA LYS A 244 -22.91 6.01 -8.20
C LYS A 244 -23.14 6.92 -9.39
N ARG A 245 -24.19 7.75 -9.34
CA ARG A 245 -24.53 8.68 -10.43
C ARG A 245 -23.40 9.67 -10.69
N LEU A 246 -22.77 10.20 -9.64
CA LEU A 246 -21.65 11.15 -9.75
C LEU A 246 -20.39 10.47 -10.30
N ALA A 247 -20.07 9.27 -9.82
CA ALA A 247 -18.94 8.47 -10.31
C ALA A 247 -19.08 8.15 -11.80
N LEU A 248 -20.26 7.71 -12.26
CA LEU A 248 -20.52 7.43 -13.68
C LEU A 248 -20.46 8.70 -14.57
N GLN A 249 -20.54 9.89 -13.99
CA GLN A 249 -20.35 11.18 -14.67
C GLN A 249 -18.90 11.68 -14.63
N GLY A 250 -17.97 10.94 -14.01
CA GLY A 250 -16.59 11.36 -13.79
C GLY A 250 -16.42 12.46 -12.73
N LYS A 251 -17.45 12.72 -11.92
CA LYS A 251 -17.44 13.71 -10.83
C LYS A 251 -16.90 13.10 -9.55
N TRP A 252 -15.62 12.75 -9.54
CA TRP A 252 -15.01 11.93 -8.49
C TRP A 252 -14.96 12.60 -7.12
N ILE A 253 -14.78 13.93 -7.05
CA ILE A 253 -14.77 14.67 -5.78
C ILE A 253 -16.15 14.58 -5.12
N GLU A 254 -17.19 14.91 -5.87
CA GLU A 254 -18.56 14.88 -5.37
C GLU A 254 -19.02 13.44 -5.09
N ALA A 255 -18.58 12.46 -5.89
CA ALA A 255 -18.82 11.06 -5.63
C ALA A 255 -18.18 10.59 -4.31
N SER A 256 -16.95 11.01 -4.03
CA SER A 256 -16.28 10.74 -2.74
C SER A 256 -17.05 11.39 -1.59
N GLN A 257 -17.46 12.65 -1.73
CA GLN A 257 -18.24 13.32 -0.69
C GLN A 257 -19.58 12.63 -0.40
N ALA A 258 -20.23 12.06 -1.42
CA ALA A 258 -21.45 11.27 -1.22
C ALA A 258 -21.16 9.96 -0.48
N ARG A 259 -20.05 9.28 -0.82
CA ARG A 259 -19.57 8.09 -0.10
C ARG A 259 -19.24 8.41 1.36
N ASP A 260 -18.51 9.49 1.62
CA ASP A 260 -18.08 9.87 2.97
C ASP A 260 -19.29 10.17 3.87
N LYS A 261 -20.34 10.80 3.32
CA LYS A 261 -21.63 10.99 4.02
C LYS A 261 -22.34 9.66 4.32
N LEU A 262 -22.31 8.72 3.38
CA LEU A 262 -22.89 7.39 3.58
C LEU A 262 -22.14 6.62 4.68
N GLU A 263 -20.81 6.64 4.66
CA GLU A 263 -19.95 6.01 5.65
C GLU A 263 -20.16 6.62 7.05
N ALA A 264 -20.21 7.95 7.15
CA ALA A 264 -20.53 8.62 8.40
C ALA A 264 -21.90 8.23 8.96
N LEU A 265 -22.93 8.11 8.11
CA LEU A 265 -24.26 7.64 8.52
C LEU A 265 -24.19 6.20 9.06
N MET A 266 -23.49 5.29 8.37
CA MET A 266 -23.36 3.90 8.83
C MET A 266 -22.62 3.82 10.17
N THR A 267 -21.52 4.55 10.34
CA THR A 267 -20.77 4.58 11.61
C THR A 267 -21.61 5.16 12.75
N ASP A 268 -22.32 6.28 12.53
CA ASP A 268 -23.17 6.88 13.56
C ASP A 268 -24.31 5.95 13.99
N GLN A 269 -25.00 5.34 13.02
CA GLN A 269 -26.17 4.48 13.30
C GLN A 269 -25.80 3.14 13.93
N SER A 270 -24.58 2.66 13.68
CA SER A 270 -24.07 1.43 14.28
C SER A 270 -23.45 1.63 15.67
N GLY A 271 -23.39 2.87 16.18
CA GLY A 271 -22.81 3.17 17.48
C GLY A 271 -21.27 3.28 17.46
N GLY A 272 -20.69 3.68 16.33
CA GLY A 272 -19.25 3.89 16.18
C GLY A 272 -18.48 2.66 15.70
N VAL A 273 -19.13 1.77 14.94
CA VAL A 273 -18.46 0.58 14.41
C VAL A 273 -17.38 0.99 13.40
N ASN A 274 -16.26 0.28 13.46
CA ASN A 274 -15.16 0.41 12.54
C ASN A 274 -15.55 -0.19 11.18
N LEU A 275 -15.56 0.62 10.12
CA LEU A 275 -15.95 0.17 8.79
C LEU A 275 -14.91 -0.72 8.09
N TYR A 276 -13.69 -0.82 8.64
CA TYR A 276 -12.67 -1.78 8.19
C TYR A 276 -12.79 -3.14 8.87
N ASP A 277 -13.34 -3.17 10.09
CA ASP A 277 -13.69 -4.40 10.79
C ASP A 277 -14.97 -4.19 11.61
N VAL A 278 -16.10 -4.61 11.04
CA VAL A 278 -17.43 -4.37 11.63
C VAL A 278 -17.68 -5.11 12.95
N ARG A 279 -16.70 -5.89 13.42
CA ARG A 279 -16.73 -6.59 14.70
C ARG A 279 -16.16 -5.73 15.83
N THR A 280 -15.57 -4.57 15.52
CA THR A 280 -14.91 -3.70 16.49
C THR A 280 -15.47 -2.27 16.43
N THR A 281 -15.22 -1.51 17.49
CA THR A 281 -15.56 -0.08 17.60
C THR A 281 -14.32 0.79 17.78
N ASP A 282 -13.14 0.18 17.68
CA ASP A 282 -11.88 0.89 17.79
C ASP A 282 -11.62 1.62 16.47
N ASP A 283 -11.17 2.88 16.54
CA ASP A 283 -10.76 3.61 15.36
C ASP A 283 -9.62 2.85 14.66
N TYR A 284 -9.83 2.49 13.40
CA TYR A 284 -8.73 2.12 12.51
C TYR A 284 -7.95 3.40 12.19
N SER A 285 -7.06 3.83 13.07
CA SER A 285 -6.17 4.94 12.74
C SER A 285 -5.13 4.42 11.75
N TRP A 286 -5.31 4.75 10.47
CA TRP A 286 -4.27 4.59 9.43
C TRP A 286 -2.95 5.27 9.84
N GLN A 287 -3.06 6.27 10.71
CA GLN A 287 -1.96 6.87 11.44
C GLN A 287 -1.80 6.10 12.75
N ASP A 288 -1.05 5.02 12.69
CA ASP A 288 -0.52 4.43 13.90
C ASP A 288 0.66 5.28 14.35
N ASP A 289 0.44 6.11 15.38
CA ASP A 289 1.49 6.93 15.99
C ASP A 289 2.71 6.09 16.40
N ARG A 290 2.53 4.78 16.65
CA ARG A 290 3.64 3.85 16.92
C ARG A 290 4.54 3.72 15.71
N LEU A 291 3.99 3.57 14.50
CA LEU A 291 4.80 3.46 13.29
C LEU A 291 5.55 4.76 13.03
N GLN A 292 4.87 5.90 13.13
CA GLN A 292 5.53 7.20 12.97
C GLN A 292 6.64 7.39 14.00
N TYR A 293 6.38 7.07 15.28
CA TYR A 293 7.37 7.17 16.33
C TYR A 293 8.57 6.24 16.07
N PHE A 294 8.30 4.97 15.75
CA PHE A 294 9.32 3.96 15.47
C PHE A 294 10.25 4.39 14.33
N LEU A 295 9.67 4.88 13.23
CA LEU A 295 10.39 5.35 12.05
C LEU A 295 11.23 6.62 12.31
N ASN A 296 11.01 7.32 13.43
CA ASN A 296 11.76 8.50 13.86
C ASN A 296 12.73 8.22 15.02
N LEU A 297 12.91 6.95 15.42
CA LEU A 297 13.91 6.59 16.42
C LEU A 297 15.33 6.89 15.92
N PRO A 298 16.25 7.35 16.79
CA PRO A 298 17.66 7.52 16.41
C PRO A 298 18.27 6.20 15.97
N GLN A 299 19.06 6.23 14.88
CA GLN A 299 19.86 5.10 14.40
C GLN A 299 21.14 4.88 15.22
#